data_AF-A0A7X9ZU72-F1
#
_entry.id   AF-A0A7X9ZU72-F1
#
_cell.length_a   1.000
_cell.length_b   1.000
_cell.length_c   1.000
_cell.angle_alpha   90.00
_cell.angle_beta   90.00
_cell.angle_gamma   90.00
#
_symmetry.space_group_name_H-M   'P 1'
#
loop_
_entity.id
_entity.type
_entity.pdbx_description
1 polymer ?
#
loop_
_entity_poly.entity_id
_entity_poly.type
_entity_poly.pdbx_seq_one_letter_code
_entity_poly.pdbx_strand_id
1 'polypeptide(L)' 'MDAATYAMRQSEGYSEGDVRIIVLVAGLGTEITTDCQISVSGKRWMVGSAELDAASSHWVLRGRKA' A
#
# COMPACT_ATOMS: atom_id res chain seq x y z
N MET A 1 -7.04 -16.78 10.80
CA MET A 1 -6.10 -16.27 9.77
C MET A 1 -6.85 -15.17 9.03
N ASP A 2 -6.35 -13.93 9.01
CA ASP A 2 -7.08 -12.79 8.43
C ASP A 2 -7.06 -12.84 6.89
N ALA A 3 -8.17 -12.43 6.27
CA ALA A 3 -8.37 -12.41 4.83
C ALA A 3 -7.30 -11.58 4.10
N ALA A 4 -6.80 -10.52 4.74
CA ALA A 4 -5.69 -9.72 4.22
C ALA A 4 -4.41 -10.55 4.05
N THR A 5 -4.07 -11.39 5.04
CA THR A 5 -2.89 -12.27 4.99
C THR A 5 -3.03 -13.34 3.90
N TYR A 6 -4.23 -13.88 3.71
CA TYR A 6 -4.48 -14.88 2.67
C TYR A 6 -4.38 -14.30 1.27
N ALA A 7 -4.99 -13.13 1.03
CA ALA A 7 -4.93 -12.44 -0.25
C ALA A 7 -3.50 -12.01 -0.63
N MET A 8 -2.70 -11.55 0.34
CA MET A 8 -1.30 -11.18 0.10
C MET A 8 -0.40 -12.38 -0.20
N ARG A 9 -0.65 -13.55 0.41
CA ARG A 9 0.13 -14.77 0.14
C ARG A 9 -0.12 -15.37 -1.25
N GLN A 10 -1.28 -15.08 -1.85
CA GLN A 10 -1.61 -15.62 -3.18
C GLN A 10 -1.13 -14.74 -4.34
N SER A 11 -0.80 -13.47 -4.11
CA SER A 11 -0.26 -12.61 -5.17
C SER A 11 1.25 -12.76 -5.29
N GLU A 12 1.74 -13.14 -6.47
CA GLU A 12 3.17 -13.08 -6.80
C GLU A 12 3.73 -11.67 -6.51
N GLY A 13 4.85 -11.60 -5.78
CA GLY A 13 5.57 -10.35 -5.53
C GLY A 13 5.50 -9.77 -4.11
N TYR A 14 4.72 -10.34 -3.18
CA TYR A 14 4.78 -9.95 -1.76
C TYR A 14 5.76 -10.86 -1.00
N SER A 15 6.80 -10.26 -0.43
CA SER A 15 7.77 -10.94 0.43
C SER A 15 7.42 -10.79 1.91
N GLU A 16 8.03 -11.61 2.76
CA GLU A 16 7.92 -11.45 4.21
C GLU A 16 8.37 -10.04 4.62
N GLY A 17 7.54 -9.34 5.42
CA GLY A 17 7.77 -7.96 5.84
C GLY A 17 7.10 -6.89 4.96
N ASP A 18 6.53 -7.27 3.81
CA ASP A 18 5.69 -6.38 3.03
C ASP A 18 4.30 -6.24 3.65
N VAL A 19 3.74 -5.04 3.56
CA VAL A 19 2.39 -4.70 4.03
C VAL A 19 1.56 -4.18 2.87
N ARG A 20 0.25 -4.45 2.90
CA ARG A 20 -0.70 -3.80 1.99
C ARG A 20 -1.22 -2.53 2.66
N ILE A 21 -1.10 -1.40 1.97
CA ILE A 21 -1.61 -0.10 2.42
C ILE A 21 -2.69 0.34 1.43
N ILE A 22 -3.81 0.83 1.94
CA ILE A 22 -4.90 1.40 1.14
C ILE A 22 -4.99 2.88 1.47
N VAL A 23 -4.92 3.73 0.45
CA VAL A 23 -5.01 5.19 0.61
C VAL A 23 -6.16 5.70 -0.23
N LEU A 24 -7.16 6.33 0.40
CA LEU A 24 -8.29 6.90 -0.31
C LEU A 24 -7.84 8.10 -1.17
N VAL A 25 -8.33 8.20 -2.39
CA VAL A 25 -8.05 9.35 -3.28
C VAL A 25 -8.74 10.61 -2.76
N ALA A 26 -9.86 10.46 -2.06
CA ALA A 26 -10.62 11.55 -1.50
C ALA A 26 -9.76 12.41 -0.55
N GLY A 27 -9.53 13.67 -0.92
CA GLY A 27 -8.76 14.63 -0.13
C GLY A 27 -7.24 14.47 -0.19
N LEU A 28 -6.72 13.55 -1.01
CA LEU A 28 -5.28 13.30 -1.12
C LEU A 28 -4.53 14.43 -1.84
N GLY A 29 -5.11 14.96 -2.92
CA GLY A 29 -4.56 16.11 -3.67
C GLY A 29 -3.22 15.86 -4.38
N THR A 30 -2.68 14.64 -4.33
CA THR A 30 -1.44 14.24 -4.98
C THR A 30 -1.53 12.81 -5.48
N GLU A 31 -0.72 12.47 -6.48
CA GLU A 31 -0.48 11.08 -6.88
C GLU A 31 0.52 10.43 -5.91
N ILE A 32 0.39 9.12 -5.73
CA ILE A 32 1.33 8.33 -4.93
C ILE A 32 2.25 7.57 -5.90
N THR A 33 3.55 7.80 -5.75
CA THR A 33 4.60 7.08 -6.49
C THR A 33 5.46 6.25 -5.53
N THR A 34 6.39 5.47 -6.06
CA THR A 34 7.36 4.69 -5.26
C THR A 34 8.38 5.54 -4.51
N ASP A 35 8.50 6.83 -4.84
CA ASP A 35 9.36 7.76 -4.12
C ASP A 35 8.69 8.27 -2.82
N CYS A 36 7.39 8.02 -2.66
CA CYS A 36 6.64 8.42 -1.48
C CYS A 36 6.96 7.54 -0.25
N GLN A 37 6.72 8.12 0.93
CA GLN A 37 6.72 7.41 2.20
C GLN A 37 5.38 7.62 2.90
N ILE A 38 4.84 6.56 3.49
CA ILE A 38 3.61 6.63 4.28
C ILE A 38 3.98 6.68 5.76
N SER A 39 3.48 7.69 6.47
CA SER A 39 3.60 7.79 7.92
C SER A 39 2.22 7.82 8.56
N VAL A 40 1.92 6.87 9.45
CA VAL A 40 0.65 6.82 10.21
C VAL A 40 0.90 6.28 11.61
N SER A 41 0.32 6.93 12.62
CA SER A 41 0.41 6.53 14.03
C SER A 41 1.85 6.25 14.51
N GLY A 42 2.80 7.12 14.12
CA GLY A 42 4.21 7.03 14.51
C GLY A 42 5.02 5.94 13.81
N LYS A 43 4.44 5.23 12.84
CA LYS A 43 5.12 4.22 12.02
C LYS A 43 5.32 4.74 10.60
N ARG A 44 6.33 4.20 9.91
CA ARG A 44 6.72 4.62 8.57
C ARG A 44 6.96 3.44 7.64
N TRP A 45 6.56 3.61 6.38
CA TRP A 45 6.74 2.63 5.31
C TRP A 45 7.22 3.31 4.02
N MET A 46 8.17 2.67 3.35
CA MET A 46 8.58 2.97 1.98
C MET A 46 7.59 2.33 1.00
N VAL A 47 7.23 3.03 -0.08
CA VAL A 47 6.32 2.49 -1.12
C VAL A 47 7.12 1.70 -2.15
N GLY A 48 6.87 0.39 -2.23
CA GLY A 48 7.51 -0.51 -3.20
C GLY A 48 6.67 -0.80 -4.44
N SER A 49 5.37 -0.49 -4.41
CA SER A 49 4.50 -0.38 -5.60
C SER A 49 3.28 0.45 -5.23
N ALA A 50 2.71 1.12 -6.24
CA ALA A 50 1.48 1.88 -6.12
C ALA A 50 0.61 1.60 -7.35
N GLU A 51 -0.62 1.15 -7.12
CA GLU A 51 -1.61 0.91 -8.16
C GLU A 51 -2.89 1.65 -7.80
N LEU A 52 -3.41 2.45 -8.74
CA LEU A 52 -4.71 3.08 -8.59
C LEU A 52 -5.78 2.07 -8.97
N ASP A 53 -6.76 1.90 -8.09
CA ASP A 53 -7.92 1.06 -8.36
C ASP A 53 -8.65 1.50 -9.65
N ALA A 54 -9.29 0.56 -10.35
CA ALA A 54 -9.95 0.82 -11.62
C ALA A 54 -11.08 1.86 -11.52
N ALA A 55 -11.74 1.96 -10.36
CA ALA A 55 -12.74 2.99 -10.10
C ALA A 55 -12.14 4.32 -9.60
N SER A 56 -10.81 4.46 -9.58
CA SER A 56 -10.06 5.64 -9.12
C SER A 56 -10.44 6.09 -7.70
N SER A 57 -10.87 5.15 -6.86
CA SER A 57 -11.39 5.44 -5.52
C SER A 57 -10.30 5.43 -4.45
N HIS A 58 -9.28 4.59 -4.63
CA HIS A 58 -8.18 4.41 -3.69
C HIS A 58 -6.94 3.87 -4.40
N TRP A 59 -5.78 4.12 -3.80
CA TRP A 59 -4.53 3.49 -4.13
C TRP A 59 -4.32 2.23 -3.31
N VAL A 60 -3.82 1.18 -3.95
CA VAL A 60 -3.34 -0.04 -3.31
C VAL A 60 -1.82 -0.05 -3.41
N LEU A 61 -1.15 -0.06 -2.26
CA LEU A 61 0.30 0.03 -2.17
C LEU A 61 0.87 -1.25 -1.54
N ARG A 62 2.03 -1.68 -2.04
CA ARG A 62 2.94 -2.55 -1.29
C ARG A 62 3.92 -1.67 -0.54
N GLY A 63 3.83 -1.66 0.79
CA GLY A 63 4.75 -0.94 1.66
C GLY A 63 5.76 -1.88 2.32
N ARG A 64 6.94 -1.36 2.66
CA ARG A 64 7.90 -2.04 3.53
C ARG A 64 8.32 -1.11 4.66
N LYS A 65 8.51 -1.64 5.87
CA LYS A 65 8.92 -0.86 7.03
C LYS A 65 10.23 -0.10 6.71
N ALA A 66 10.23 1.21 6.96
CA ALA A 66 11.41 2.07 6.84
C ALA A 66 12.33 1.93 8.05
#